data_AF-E0Z5E8-F1
#
_entry.id   AF-E0Z5E8-F1
#
_cell.length_a   1.000
_cell.length_b   1.000
_cell.length_c   1.000
_cell.angle_alpha   90.00
_cell.angle_beta   90.00
_cell.angle_gamma   90.00
#
_symmetry.space_group_name_H-M   'P 1'
#
loop_
_entity.id
_entity.type
_entity.pdbx_description
1 polymer ?
#
loop_
_entity_poly.entity_id
_entity_poly.type
_entity_poly.pdbx_seq_one_letter_code
_entity_poly.pdbx_strand_id
1 'polypeptide(L)'
;LRNVMYTMPVAFRLQPLNKGRYTVKPQSGIIAPLGTLTVEIVYHLPPGSFLPDSFPFTDDSFLLHSVVVPGAAIKDSTSSSDTIPNDWFTTRRK
;
A
#
# COMPACT_ATOMS: atom_id res chain seq x y z
N LEU A 1 -7.79 3.14 -1.83
CA LEU A 1 -7.65 1.99 -2.76
C LEU A 1 -8.98 1.24 -2.83
N ARG A 2 -9.48 0.95 -4.02
CA ARG A 2 -10.74 0.21 -4.22
C ARG A 2 -10.47 -1.07 -5.00
N ASN A 3 -10.97 -2.19 -4.51
CA ASN A 3 -10.98 -3.44 -5.27
C ASN A 3 -12.12 -3.40 -6.29
N VAL A 4 -11.82 -3.60 -7.57
CA VAL A 4 -12.80 -3.64 -8.66
C VAL A 4 -13.20 -5.07 -9.05
N MET A 5 -12.59 -6.08 -8.41
CA MET A 5 -12.95 -7.49 -8.61
C MET A 5 -14.23 -7.80 -7.84
N TYR A 6 -15.19 -8.42 -8.52
CA TYR A 6 -16.52 -8.74 -7.97
C TYR A 6 -16.54 -9.94 -7.04
N THR A 7 -15.66 -10.90 -7.29
CA THR A 7 -15.70 -12.21 -6.62
C THR A 7 -14.41 -12.58 -5.93
N MET A 8 -13.34 -11.79 -6.13
CA MET A 8 -12.01 -12.12 -5.62
C MET A 8 -11.44 -11.00 -4.75
N PRO A 9 -10.87 -11.32 -3.58
CA PRO A 9 -10.11 -10.35 -2.82
C PRO A 9 -8.79 -10.04 -3.52
N VAL A 10 -8.28 -8.83 -3.27
CA VAL A 10 -7.02 -8.34 -3.83
C VAL A 10 -6.09 -7.95 -2.69
N ALA A 11 -4.92 -8.57 -2.65
CA ALA A 11 -3.83 -8.13 -1.80
C ALA A 11 -3.13 -6.94 -2.46
N PHE A 12 -2.73 -5.96 -1.68
CA PHE A 12 -1.93 -4.84 -2.16
C PHE A 12 -0.72 -4.60 -1.25
N ARG A 13 0.29 -3.96 -1.83
CA ARG A 13 1.46 -3.43 -1.16
C ARG A 13 1.78 -2.06 -1.75
N LEU A 14 1.84 -1.05 -0.90
CA LEU A 14 2.17 0.33 -1.26
C LEU A 14 3.48 0.72 -0.60
N GLN A 15 4.47 1.10 -1.42
CA GLN A 15 5.79 1.48 -0.94
C GLN A 15 6.19 2.85 -1.48
N PRO A 16 6.61 3.79 -0.61
CA PRO A 16 7.25 5.01 -1.08
C PRO A 16 8.62 4.66 -1.67
N LEU A 17 8.96 5.23 -2.83
CA LEU A 17 10.32 5.15 -3.37
C LEU A 17 11.29 5.93 -2.47
N ASN A 18 10.83 7.04 -1.89
CA ASN A 18 11.57 7.84 -0.92
C ASN A 18 11.17 7.52 0.53
N LYS A 19 11.61 6.35 1.02
CA LYS A 19 11.28 5.80 2.35
C LYS A 19 11.64 6.69 3.54
N GLY A 20 12.62 7.58 3.38
CA GLY A 20 13.05 8.50 4.45
C GLY A 20 12.10 9.69 4.66
N ARG A 21 11.30 10.05 3.65
CA ARG A 21 10.43 11.25 3.66
C ARG A 21 8.95 10.91 3.77
N TYR A 22 8.57 9.66 3.58
CA TYR A 22 7.16 9.26 3.58
C TYR A 22 6.93 8.02 4.43
N THR A 23 5.87 8.05 5.23
CA THR A 23 5.33 6.88 5.92
C THR A 23 3.95 6.56 5.36
N VAL A 24 3.71 5.29 5.03
CA VAL A 24 2.45 4.80 4.48
C VAL A 24 1.81 3.85 5.47
N LYS A 25 0.51 4.01 5.77
CA LYS A 25 -0.25 3.13 6.68
C LYS A 25 -1.66 2.85 6.14
N PRO A 26 -2.08 1.57 6.01
CA PRO A 26 -1.24 0.37 6.04
C PRO A 26 -0.35 0.27 4.78
N GLN A 27 0.85 -0.30 4.91
CA GLN A 27 1.76 -0.53 3.78
C GLN A 27 1.33 -1.70 2.91
N SER A 28 0.56 -2.63 3.46
CA SER A 28 0.00 -3.78 2.74
C SER A 28 -1.29 -4.22 3.41
N GLY A 29 -2.14 -4.90 2.66
CA GLY A 29 -3.41 -5.40 3.16
C GLY A 29 -4.15 -6.22 2.12
N ILE A 30 -5.30 -6.76 2.52
CA ILE A 30 -6.22 -7.45 1.61
C ILE A 30 -7.51 -6.64 1.56
N ILE A 31 -7.99 -6.39 0.35
CA ILE A 31 -9.25 -5.67 0.10
C ILE A 31 -10.26 -6.69 -0.41
N ALA A 32 -11.37 -6.81 0.33
CA ALA A 32 -12.51 -7.65 -0.05
C ALA A 32 -13.02 -7.33 -1.47
N PRO A 33 -13.75 -8.24 -2.14
CA PRO A 33 -14.42 -7.93 -3.40
C PRO A 33 -15.26 -6.65 -3.27
N LEU A 34 -15.11 -5.73 -4.23
CA LEU A 34 -15.74 -4.39 -4.23
C LEU A 34 -15.43 -3.49 -3.01
N GLY A 35 -14.58 -3.94 -2.10
CA GLY A 35 -14.21 -3.24 -0.88
C GLY A 35 -13.37 -2.00 -1.15
N THR A 36 -13.37 -1.08 -0.18
CA THR A 36 -12.55 0.12 -0.21
C THR A 36 -11.70 0.19 1.06
N LEU A 37 -10.43 0.54 0.89
CA LEU A 37 -9.49 0.75 1.97
C LEU A 37 -8.85 2.13 1.83
N THR A 38 -8.82 2.87 2.92
CA THR A 38 -8.11 4.15 3.02
C THR A 38 -6.65 3.90 3.39
N VAL A 39 -5.74 4.56 2.70
CA VAL A 39 -4.30 4.54 3.01
C VAL A 39 -3.88 5.94 3.39
N GLU A 40 -3.27 6.07 4.56
CA GLU A 40 -2.66 7.29 5.06
C GLU A 40 -1.23 7.39 4.55
N ILE A 41 -0.88 8.54 3.96
CA ILE A 41 0.48 8.86 3.52
C ILE A 41 0.91 10.12 4.27
N VAL A 42 1.87 9.95 5.17
CA VAL A 42 2.43 11.02 6.00
C VAL A 42 3.77 11.45 5.39
N TYR A 43 3.90 12.74 5.08
CA TYR A 43 5.17 13.34 4.68
C TYR A 43 5.92 13.84 5.92
N HIS A 44 7.17 13.44 6.05
CA HIS A 44 8.08 13.84 7.12
C HIS A 44 9.01 14.94 6.61
N LEU A 45 8.80 16.15 7.10
CA LEU A 45 9.71 17.26 6.87
C LEU A 45 10.82 17.22 7.93
N PRO A 46 12.11 17.11 7.54
CA PRO A 46 13.21 17.16 8.49
C PRO A 46 13.18 18.43 9.34
N PRO A 47 13.46 18.35 10.66
CA PRO A 47 13.53 19.53 11.52
C PRO A 47 14.54 20.54 10.96
N GLY A 48 14.12 21.80 10.78
CA GLY A 48 14.96 22.87 10.23
C GLY A 48 15.01 22.95 8.71
N SER A 49 14.26 22.12 8.00
CA SER A 49 14.05 22.27 6.55
C SER A 49 12.81 23.10 6.25
N PHE A 50 12.90 23.96 5.24
CA PHE A 50 11.75 24.69 4.69
C PHE A 50 11.07 23.84 3.63
N LEU A 51 9.74 24.00 3.47
CA LEU A 51 9.05 23.45 2.31
C LEU A 51 9.62 24.13 1.05
N PRO A 52 9.94 23.38 -0.01
CA PRO A 52 10.36 23.99 -1.27
C PRO A 52 9.24 24.85 -1.85
N ASP A 53 9.58 25.91 -2.57
CA ASP A 53 8.59 26.80 -3.22
C ASP A 53 7.69 26.06 -4.22
N SER A 54 8.16 24.91 -4.73
CA SER A 54 7.39 24.05 -5.62
C SER A 54 6.35 23.20 -4.89
N PHE A 55 6.26 23.22 -3.56
CA PHE A 55 5.27 22.44 -2.83
C PHE A 55 3.84 22.77 -3.29
N PRO A 56 2.98 21.76 -3.54
CA PRO A 56 3.15 20.33 -3.28
C PRO A 56 3.71 19.53 -4.46
N PHE A 57 4.16 20.17 -5.54
CA PHE A 57 4.70 19.49 -6.71
C PHE A 57 6.06 18.86 -6.39
N THR A 58 6.10 17.54 -6.51
CA THR A 58 7.27 16.70 -6.29
C THR A 58 7.28 15.57 -7.31
N ASP A 59 8.47 15.14 -7.71
CA ASP A 59 8.69 13.93 -8.52
C ASP A 59 8.66 12.64 -7.67
N ASP A 60 8.28 12.76 -6.39
CA ASP A 60 8.11 11.63 -5.49
C ASP A 60 7.02 10.68 -6.01
N SER A 61 7.33 9.39 -5.95
CA SER A 61 6.47 8.34 -6.47
C SER A 61 6.31 7.21 -5.48
N PHE A 62 5.17 6.52 -5.58
CA PHE A 62 4.80 5.39 -4.74
C PHE A 62 4.54 4.19 -5.66
N LEU A 63 5.14 3.05 -5.31
CA LEU A 63 4.90 1.79 -6.01
C LEU A 63 3.73 1.07 -5.35
N LEU A 64 2.64 0.91 -6.10
CA LEU A 64 1.51 0.07 -5.73
C LEU A 64 1.60 -1.26 -6.49
N HIS A 65 1.78 -2.36 -5.77
CA HIS A 65 1.70 -3.70 -6.32
C HIS A 65 0.43 -4.38 -5.81
N SER A 66 -0.39 -4.93 -6.70
CA SER A 66 -1.64 -5.60 -6.35
C SER A 66 -1.75 -6.95 -7.03
N VAL A 67 -2.27 -7.95 -6.31
CA VAL A 67 -2.39 -9.33 -6.77
C VAL A 67 -3.72 -9.91 -6.30
N VAL A 68 -4.39 -10.64 -7.19
CA VAL A 68 -5.63 -11.36 -6.85
C VAL A 68 -5.28 -12.56 -5.98
N VAL A 69 -5.99 -12.75 -4.87
CA VAL A 69 -5.75 -13.83 -3.91
C VAL A 69 -6.99 -14.71 -3.74
N PRO A 70 -7.20 -15.71 -4.62
CA PRO A 70 -8.32 -16.65 -4.49
C PRO A 70 -8.19 -17.44 -3.18
N GLY A 71 -9.26 -17.49 -2.38
CA GLY A 71 -9.31 -18.32 -1.17
C GLY A 71 -8.70 -17.71 0.10
N ALA A 72 -8.23 -16.45 0.07
CA ALA A 72 -7.88 -15.74 1.30
C ALA A 72 -9.17 -15.45 2.10
N ALA A 73 -9.42 -16.24 3.16
CA ALA A 73 -10.50 -15.98 4.08
C ALA A 73 -10.28 -14.60 4.73
N ILE A 74 -11.18 -13.66 4.44
CA ILE A 74 -11.13 -12.29 4.97
C ILE A 74 -11.58 -12.37 6.43
N LYS A 75 -10.67 -12.75 7.32
CA LYS A 75 -10.92 -12.70 8.77
C LYS A 75 -10.73 -11.25 9.20
N ASP A 76 -11.86 -10.59 9.42
CA ASP A 76 -12.09 -9.30 10.08
C ASP A 76 -10.96 -8.25 9.99
N SER A 77 -11.30 -7.17 9.28
CA SER A 77 -10.48 -6.08 8.77
C SER A 77 -9.69 -5.21 9.78
N THR A 78 -9.27 -5.71 10.94
CA THR A 78 -8.57 -4.90 11.95
C THR A 78 -7.40 -5.56 12.69
N SER A 79 -6.98 -6.80 12.38
CA SER A 79 -5.93 -7.46 13.20
C SER A 79 -4.99 -8.44 12.51
N SER A 80 -4.85 -8.44 11.18
CA SER A 80 -4.00 -9.41 10.46
C SER A 80 -2.88 -8.78 9.63
N SER A 81 -2.18 -7.82 10.23
CA SER A 81 -0.90 -7.29 9.70
C SER A 81 0.21 -8.35 9.56
N ASP A 82 0.05 -9.54 10.15
CA ASP A 82 1.19 -10.37 10.48
C ASP A 82 1.63 -11.42 9.45
N THR A 83 0.93 -11.69 8.36
CA THR A 83 1.54 -12.55 7.33
C THR A 83 0.90 -12.42 5.95
N ILE A 84 1.05 -11.27 5.30
CA ILE A 84 0.97 -11.24 3.84
C ILE A 84 2.34 -11.74 3.34
N PRO A 85 2.45 -12.96 2.76
CA PRO A 85 3.72 -13.49 2.32
C PRO A 85 4.35 -12.55 1.29
N ASN A 86 5.59 -12.13 1.52
CA ASN A 86 6.33 -11.31 0.55
C ASN A 86 6.36 -11.96 -0.84
N ASP A 87 6.31 -13.29 -0.89
CA ASP A 87 6.29 -14.10 -2.10
C ASP A 87 5.11 -13.80 -3.03
N TRP A 88 3.98 -13.29 -2.51
CA TRP A 88 2.86 -12.86 -3.35
C TRP A 88 3.21 -11.66 -4.23
N PHE A 89 4.21 -10.88 -3.82
CA PHE A 89 4.61 -9.66 -4.51
C PHE A 89 5.92 -9.82 -5.28
N THR A 90 6.53 -11.00 -5.29
CA THR A 90 7.74 -11.30 -6.06
C THR A 90 7.40 -12.16 -7.27
N THR A 91 7.66 -11.67 -8.47
CA THR A 91 7.64 -12.52 -9.67
C THR A 91 8.78 -13.52 -9.53
N ARG A 92 8.48 -14.83 -9.40
CA ARG A 92 9.53 -15.84 -9.54
C ARG A 92 10.11 -15.71 -10.94
N ARG A 93 11.35 -15.23 -11.06
CA ARG A 93 12.11 -15.38 -12.30
C ARG A 93 12.37 -16.88 -12.47
N LYS A 94 11.88 -17.43 -13.57
CA LYS A 94 12.16 -18.79 -14.02
C LYS A 94 13.47 -18.80 -14.79
#